data_AF-A0A497ZLS0-F1
#
_entry.id   AF-A0A497ZLS0-F1
#
_cell.length_a   1.000
_cell.length_b   1.000
_cell.length_c   1.000
_cell.angle_alpha   90.00
_cell.angle_beta   90.00
_cell.angle_gamma   90.00
#
_symmetry.space_group_name_H-M   'P 1'
#
loop_
_entity.id
_entity.type
_entity.pdbx_description
1 polymer ?
#
loop_
_entity_poly.entity_id
_entity_poly.type
_entity_poly.pdbx_seq_one_letter_code
_entity_poly.pdbx_strand_id
1 'polypeptide(L)' 'MKAFLSAVAAMVVITAAAPIVLDKIGFSAAASGSGSSVRLD' A
#
# COMPACT_ATOMS: atom_id res chain seq x y z
N MET A 1 22.69 17.32 -0.15
CA MET A 1 22.55 15.91 -0.57
C MET A 1 22.12 14.95 0.55
N LYS A 2 22.49 15.17 1.82
CA LYS A 2 22.09 14.29 2.94
C LYS A 2 20.57 14.20 3.15
N ALA A 3 19.86 15.34 3.06
CA ALA A 3 18.41 15.40 3.20
C ALA A 3 17.64 14.65 2.10
N PHE A 4 18.20 14.63 0.87
CA PHE A 4 17.63 13.88 -0.23
C PHE A 4 17.76 12.37 0.00
N LEU A 5 18.94 11.92 0.45
CA LEU A 5 19.18 10.51 0.76
C LEU A 5 18.30 10.02 1.90
N SER A 6 18.08 10.83 2.94
CA SER A 6 17.16 10.46 4.04
C SER A 6 15.71 10.41 3.59
N ALA A 7 15.28 11.30 2.68
CA ALA A 7 13.93 11.28 2.13
C ALA A 7 13.68 10.02 1.28
N VAL A 8 14.66 9.64 0.45
CA VAL A 8 14.58 8.41 -0.35
C VAL A 8 14.56 7.17 0.55
N ALA A 9 15.41 7.13 1.57
CA ALA A 9 15.42 6.02 2.53
C ALA A 9 14.07 5.90 3.27
N ALA A 10 13.50 7.01 3.71
CA ALA A 10 12.18 7.04 4.34
C ALA A 10 11.08 6.55 3.37
N MET A 11 11.13 6.98 2.10
CA MET A 11 10.15 6.58 1.08
C MET A 11 10.19 5.07 0.83
N VAL A 12 11.38 4.47 0.71
CA VAL A 12 11.53 3.02 0.55
C VAL A 12 10.97 2.26 1.75
N VAL A 13 11.27 2.72 2.97
CA VAL A 13 10.77 2.10 4.21
C VAL A 13 9.25 2.18 4.29
N ILE A 14 8.67 3.34 3.98
CA ILE A 14 7.21 3.54 3.99
C ILE A 14 6.54 2.64 2.95
N THR A 15 7.08 2.56 1.73
CA THR A 15 6.52 1.70 0.67
C THR A 15 6.57 0.21 1.04
N ALA A 16 7.66 -0.26 1.65
CA ALA A 16 7.79 -1.65 2.08
C ALA A 16 6.93 -1.99 3.31
N ALA A 17 6.76 -1.04 4.23
CA ALA A 17 5.99 -1.24 5.46
C ALA A 17 4.48 -1.02 5.25
N ALA A 18 4.09 -0.25 4.23
CA ALA A 18 2.69 0.04 3.90
C ALA A 18 1.80 -1.21 3.84
N PRO A 19 2.11 -2.29 3.10
CA PRO A 19 1.23 -3.46 3.05
C PRO A 19 1.03 -4.12 4.42
N ILE A 20 2.06 -4.19 5.25
CA ILE A 20 1.99 -4.79 6.60
C ILE A 20 1.14 -3.92 7.53
N VAL A 21 1.32 -2.60 7.45
CA VAL A 21 0.55 -1.64 8.26
C VAL A 21 -0.91 -1.61 7.80
N LEU A 22 -1.17 -1.61 6.49
CA LEU A 22 -2.53 -1.66 5.93
C LEU A 22 -3.23 -2.98 6.28
N ASP A 23 -2.53 -4.11 6.23
CA ASP A 23 -3.06 -5.41 6.66
C ASP A 23 -3.51 -5.38 8.13
N LYS A 24 -2.68 -4.82 9.02
CA LYS A 24 -3.02 -4.67 10.45
C LYS A 24 -4.10 -3.63 10.73
N ILE A 25 -4.19 -2.57 9.93
CA ILE A 25 -5.20 -1.51 10.08
C ILE A 25 -6.55 -1.94 9.46
N GLY A 26 -6.64 -3.14 8.86
CA GLY A 26 -7.89 -3.70 8.35
C GLY A 26 -8.24 -3.27 6.92
N PHE A 27 -7.25 -2.79 6.15
CA PHE A 27 -7.39 -2.51 4.71
C PHE A 27 -7.50 -3.78 3.83
N SER A 28 -7.90 -4.91 4.40
CA SER A 28 -8.35 -6.11 3.67
C SER A 28 -9.64 -5.86 2.87
N ALA A 29 -10.40 -4.79 3.19
CA ALA A 29 -11.62 -4.42 2.46
C ALA A 29 -11.40 -3.97 1.01
N ALA A 30 -10.22 -3.45 0.65
CA ALA A 30 -9.95 -2.98 -0.72
C ALA A 30 -9.42 -4.09 -1.64
N ALA A 31 -8.79 -5.14 -1.09
CA ALA A 31 -8.29 -6.28 -1.86
C ALA A 31 -9.32 -7.41 -1.99
N SER A 32 -10.26 -7.53 -1.05
CA SER A 32 -11.29 -8.59 -1.05
C SER A 32 -12.50 -8.28 -1.94
N GLY A 33 -12.61 -7.05 -2.45
CA GLY A 33 -13.72 -6.56 -3.27
C GLY A 33 -13.52 -6.64 -4.78
N SER A 34 -12.50 -7.34 -5.28
CA SER A 34 -12.37 -7.67 -6.72
C SER A 34 -13.12 -8.97 -7.08
N GLY A 35 -14.05 -9.39 -6.24
CA GLY A 35 -14.96 -10.50 -6.48
C GLY A 35 -16.01 -10.15 -7.53
N SER A 36 -15.70 -10.46 -8.79
CA SER A 36 -16.65 -11.11 -9.72
C SER A 36 -18.09 -10.55 -9.81
N SER A 37 -18.29 -9.31 -10.29
CA SER A 37 -19.43 -8.96 -11.17
C SER A 37 -19.44 -7.49 -11.58
N VAL A 38 -18.62 -7.10 -12.56
CA VAL A 38 -19.01 -6.00 -13.45
C VAL A 38 -18.99 -6.60 -14.85
N ARG A 39 -20.08 -7.29 -15.19
CA ARG A 39 -20.37 -7.59 -16.59
C ARG A 39 -21.09 -6.37 -17.14
N LEU A 40 -20.37 -5.61 -17.97
CA LEU A 40 -20.95 -4.66 -18.91
C LEU A 40 -21.45 -5.48 -20.10
N ASP A 41 -22.61 -6.09 -19.92
CA ASP A 41 -23.50 -6.50 -21.01
C ASP A 41 -24.78 -5.68 -20.89
#